data_AF-A0A1W9TR52-F1
#
_entry.id   AF-A0A1W9TR52-F1
#
_cell.length_a   1.000
_cell.length_b   1.000
_cell.length_c   1.000
_cell.angle_alpha   90.00
_cell.angle_beta   90.00
_cell.angle_gamma   90.00
#
_symmetry.space_group_name_H-M   'P 1'
#
loop_
_entity.id
_entity.type
_entity.pdbx_description
1 polymer ?
#
loop_
_entity_poly.entity_id
_entity_poly.type
_entity_poly.pdbx_seq_one_letter_code
_entity_poly.pdbx_strand_id
1 'polypeptide(L)'
;MNSFKRIVFLVGVLLFVFSGIVFAQEDAEGCKDHPMFTRMPNFYINNCRVKDFDQAEFVDEKGNEIKVEGKYHWLEYYIKEGHRAPSELAIMRNYENAIKKIGGVVVKESGGIAYLKLTKEGKTFWAIVFPRGNGTYYELTVVEKAEMAQEVVADAKSLMSDIQATGHASIYGIYFDFNKADIKPESESAIKEIAKLLHQNKGFKLYVVGHTDNVGKLDYNMLYSLSDKKGHGSAERRT
;
A
#
# COMPACT_ATOMS: atom_id res chain seq x y z
N MET A 1 40.01 -80.15 30.42
CA MET A 1 40.73 -79.16 31.24
C MET A 1 40.75 -77.86 30.44
N ASN A 2 40.03 -76.84 30.93
CA ASN A 2 40.23 -75.39 30.82
C ASN A 2 41.21 -74.88 29.75
N SER A 3 41.03 -73.79 29.01
CA SER A 3 40.15 -72.62 29.04
C SER A 3 40.82 -71.66 28.04
N PHE A 4 40.09 -70.95 27.18
CA PHE A 4 40.20 -69.48 27.10
C PHE A 4 39.33 -68.92 25.96
N LYS A 5 38.34 -68.14 26.39
CA LYS A 5 37.52 -67.24 25.58
C LYS A 5 38.42 -66.16 24.97
N ARG A 6 38.23 -65.83 23.68
CA ARG A 6 38.54 -64.50 23.14
C ARG A 6 37.32 -64.00 22.38
N ILE A 7 36.48 -63.28 23.11
CA ILE A 7 35.42 -62.44 22.55
C ILE A 7 36.12 -61.19 22.02
N VAL A 8 36.16 -61.03 20.70
CA VAL A 8 36.62 -59.79 20.06
C VAL A 8 35.46 -58.81 20.10
N PHE A 9 35.51 -57.85 21.02
CA PHE A 9 34.57 -56.73 21.07
C PHE A 9 35.01 -55.70 20.02
N LEU A 10 34.33 -55.70 18.87
CA LEU A 10 34.55 -54.74 17.80
C LEU A 10 33.80 -53.45 18.17
N VAL A 11 34.49 -52.54 18.87
CA VAL A 11 33.98 -51.20 19.16
C VAL A 11 34.04 -50.40 17.87
N GLY A 12 32.95 -50.43 17.11
CA GLY A 12 32.73 -49.50 16.01
C GLY A 12 32.50 -48.10 16.59
N VAL A 13 33.53 -47.25 16.51
CA VAL A 13 33.40 -45.82 16.79
C VAL A 13 32.53 -45.22 15.69
N LEU A 14 31.24 -45.06 15.97
CA LEU A 14 30.32 -44.32 15.13
C LEU A 14 30.64 -42.83 15.28
N LEU A 15 31.53 -42.32 14.43
CA LEU A 15 31.76 -40.89 14.25
C LEU A 15 30.45 -40.28 13.69
N PHE A 16 29.55 -39.86 14.58
CA PHE A 16 28.50 -38.91 14.24
C PHE A 16 29.19 -37.60 13.85
N VAL A 17 29.45 -37.44 12.56
CA VAL A 17 29.71 -36.13 11.97
C VAL A 17 28.41 -35.35 12.19
N PHE A 18 28.38 -34.54 13.25
CA PHE A 18 27.42 -33.47 13.40
C PHE A 18 27.75 -32.48 12.27
N SER A 19 27.23 -32.74 11.08
CA SER A 19 27.07 -31.71 10.05
C SER A 19 26.15 -30.68 10.68
N GLY A 20 26.73 -29.67 11.29
CA GLY A 20 25.97 -28.51 11.76
C GLY A 20 25.12 -28.05 10.59
N ILE A 21 23.80 -28.12 10.75
CA ILE A 21 22.88 -27.51 9.81
C ILE A 21 23.19 -26.03 9.92
N VAL A 22 23.98 -25.53 8.97
CA VAL A 22 24.09 -24.08 8.75
C VAL A 22 22.70 -23.71 8.26
N PHE A 23 21.89 -23.10 9.12
CA PHE A 23 20.64 -22.49 8.68
C PHE A 23 21.03 -21.44 7.65
N ALA A 24 20.74 -21.72 6.38
CA ALA A 24 20.85 -20.72 5.35
C ALA A 24 19.91 -19.58 5.75
N GLN A 25 20.39 -18.34 5.71
CA GLN A 25 19.51 -17.18 5.82
C GLN A 25 18.65 -17.15 4.55
N GLU A 26 17.47 -17.72 4.70
CA GLU A 26 16.41 -17.82 3.71
C GLU A 26 15.41 -16.68 3.89
N ASP A 27 14.57 -16.49 2.88
CA ASP A 27 13.54 -15.47 2.91
C ASP A 27 12.45 -15.83 3.91
N ALA A 28 11.87 -14.80 4.54
CA ALA A 28 10.66 -14.96 5.33
C ALA A 28 9.56 -15.65 4.52
N GLU A 29 8.81 -16.52 5.19
CA GLU A 29 7.80 -17.36 4.55
C GLU A 29 6.78 -16.51 3.76
N GLY A 30 6.52 -16.92 2.51
CA GLY A 30 5.60 -16.21 1.61
C GLY A 30 6.15 -14.94 0.97
N CYS A 31 7.33 -14.45 1.39
CA CYS A 31 7.93 -13.25 0.83
C CYS A 31 8.67 -13.52 -0.47
N LYS A 32 8.51 -12.60 -1.43
CA LYS A 32 9.16 -12.63 -2.74
C LYS A 32 9.50 -11.22 -3.19
N ASP A 33 10.53 -11.10 -4.03
CA ASP A 33 10.85 -9.82 -4.66
C ASP A 33 9.68 -9.29 -5.47
N HIS A 34 9.54 -7.96 -5.50
CA HIS A 34 8.57 -7.32 -6.38
C HIS A 34 8.96 -7.54 -7.85
N PRO A 35 8.04 -7.90 -8.77
CA PRO A 35 8.38 -8.26 -10.16
C PRO A 35 9.18 -7.20 -10.96
N MET A 36 9.12 -5.93 -10.53
CA MET A 36 9.87 -4.83 -11.14
C MET A 36 11.37 -4.83 -10.81
N PHE A 37 11.77 -5.43 -9.68
CA PHE A 37 13.14 -5.38 -9.20
C PHE A 37 13.59 -6.73 -8.67
N THR A 38 14.84 -7.08 -8.98
CA THR A 38 15.56 -8.11 -8.23
C THR A 38 16.33 -7.44 -7.10
N ARG A 39 16.43 -8.09 -5.94
CA ARG A 39 17.31 -7.63 -4.86
C ARG A 39 18.79 -7.64 -5.24
N MET A 40 19.58 -6.98 -4.42
CA MET A 40 21.04 -7.04 -4.53
C MET A 40 21.60 -8.41 -4.08
N PRO A 41 22.72 -8.87 -4.65
CA PRO A 41 23.35 -10.13 -4.26
C PRO A 41 23.62 -10.21 -2.76
N ASN A 42 23.46 -11.41 -2.19
CA ASN A 42 23.70 -11.72 -0.78
C ASN A 42 22.74 -11.06 0.21
N PHE A 43 21.63 -10.48 -0.25
CA PHE A 43 20.53 -10.08 0.61
C PHE A 43 19.44 -11.16 0.66
N TYR A 44 18.79 -11.31 1.82
CA TYR A 44 17.57 -12.10 1.98
C TYR A 44 16.41 -11.18 2.42
N ILE A 45 15.16 -11.59 2.17
CA ILE A 45 13.99 -10.84 2.64
C ILE A 45 13.73 -11.24 4.09
N ASN A 46 13.89 -10.29 5.00
CA ASN A 46 13.59 -10.50 6.42
C ASN A 46 12.09 -10.35 6.70
N ASN A 47 11.41 -9.47 5.98
CA ASN A 47 9.97 -9.25 6.15
C ASN A 47 9.35 -8.65 4.88
N CYS A 48 8.06 -8.87 4.69
CA CYS A 48 7.30 -8.27 3.60
C CYS A 48 5.85 -7.98 3.99
N ARG A 49 5.26 -6.99 3.33
CA ARG A 49 3.83 -6.69 3.43
C ARG A 49 3.30 -6.41 2.03
N VAL A 50 2.33 -7.20 1.61
CA VAL A 50 1.65 -7.04 0.32
C VAL A 50 0.17 -6.81 0.59
N LYS A 51 -0.39 -5.75 0.01
CA LYS A 51 -1.81 -5.40 0.12
C LYS A 51 -2.36 -5.00 -1.24
N ASP A 52 -3.56 -5.45 -1.57
CA ASP A 52 -4.21 -5.10 -2.83
C ASP A 52 -4.58 -3.61 -2.93
N PHE A 53 -4.78 -2.96 -1.79
CA PHE A 53 -5.00 -1.51 -1.71
C PHE A 53 -4.48 -0.96 -0.37
N ASP A 54 -3.54 -0.03 -0.44
CA ASP A 54 -3.06 0.80 0.68
C ASP A 54 -2.44 2.09 0.11
N GLN A 55 -1.78 2.88 0.94
CA GLN A 55 -1.09 4.09 0.54
C GLN A 55 0.36 4.15 1.04
N ALA A 56 1.17 4.96 0.38
CA ALA A 56 2.46 5.41 0.90
C ALA A 56 2.70 6.88 0.55
N GLU A 57 3.53 7.53 1.35
CA GLU A 57 3.95 8.92 1.16
C GLU A 57 5.24 8.95 0.33
N PHE A 58 5.17 9.63 -0.81
CA PHE A 58 6.29 9.88 -1.71
C PHE A 58 6.57 11.39 -1.76
N VAL A 59 7.59 11.77 -2.52
CA VAL A 59 7.86 13.18 -2.82
C VAL A 59 7.79 13.41 -4.33
N ASP A 60 7.28 14.58 -4.72
CA ASP A 60 7.37 15.05 -6.09
C ASP A 60 8.76 15.65 -6.42
N GLU A 61 8.96 16.05 -7.66
CA GLU A 61 10.22 16.67 -8.14
C GLU A 61 10.57 17.98 -7.39
N LYS A 62 9.56 18.67 -6.85
CA LYS A 62 9.72 19.90 -6.07
C LYS A 62 10.00 19.61 -4.59
N GLY A 63 9.85 18.36 -4.16
CA GLY A 63 10.00 17.93 -2.78
C GLY A 63 8.74 18.05 -1.93
N ASN A 64 7.57 18.27 -2.53
CA ASN A 64 6.31 18.22 -1.80
C ASN A 64 5.93 16.76 -1.55
N GLU A 65 5.40 16.48 -0.37
CA GLU A 65 4.83 15.18 -0.06
C GLU A 65 3.57 14.92 -0.89
N ILE A 66 3.48 13.72 -1.44
CA ILE A 66 2.33 13.25 -2.18
C ILE A 66 1.92 11.88 -1.64
N LYS A 67 0.62 11.65 -1.51
CA LYS A 67 0.08 10.34 -1.20
C LYS A 67 -0.20 9.58 -2.49
N VAL A 68 0.29 8.35 -2.56
CA VAL A 68 0.02 7.46 -3.68
C VAL A 68 -0.69 6.23 -3.13
N GLU A 69 -1.89 5.99 -3.65
CA GLU A 69 -2.76 4.87 -3.29
C GLU A 69 -2.74 3.80 -4.39
N GLY A 70 -2.88 2.55 -3.99
CA GLY A 70 -2.97 1.41 -4.90
C GLY A 70 -2.40 0.13 -4.33
N LYS A 71 -1.94 -0.78 -5.19
CA LYS A 71 -1.36 -2.05 -4.74
C LYS A 71 -0.02 -1.78 -4.07
N TYR A 72 0.07 -2.13 -2.81
CA TYR A 72 1.19 -1.81 -1.95
C TYR A 72 2.06 -3.03 -1.70
N HIS A 73 3.36 -2.89 -1.91
CA HIS A 73 4.37 -3.88 -1.60
C HIS A 73 5.50 -3.21 -0.81
N TRP A 74 5.75 -3.70 0.40
CA TRP A 74 6.90 -3.32 1.21
C TRP A 74 7.75 -4.54 1.49
N LEU A 75 9.06 -4.39 1.33
CA LEU A 75 10.05 -5.44 1.44
C LEU A 75 11.23 -4.93 2.26
N GLU A 76 11.65 -5.73 3.22
CA GLU A 76 12.81 -5.46 4.06
C GLU A 76 13.91 -6.48 3.76
N TYR A 77 15.08 -5.98 3.39
CA TYR A 77 16.22 -6.79 3.00
C TYR A 77 17.37 -6.65 3.98
N TYR A 78 17.98 -7.77 4.37
CA TYR A 78 19.20 -7.80 5.18
C TYR A 78 20.33 -8.50 4.46
N ILE A 79 21.56 -7.99 4.64
CA ILE A 79 22.77 -8.66 4.15
C ILE A 79 22.96 -9.97 4.92
N LYS A 80 23.33 -11.03 4.21
CA LYS A 80 23.65 -12.31 4.83
C LYS A 80 24.91 -12.19 5.70
N GLU A 81 24.94 -12.93 6.79
CA GLU A 81 26.10 -13.04 7.68
C GLU A 81 27.35 -13.46 6.91
N GLY A 82 28.50 -12.94 7.34
CA GLY A 82 29.80 -13.18 6.69
C GLY A 82 30.02 -12.44 5.37
N HIS A 83 29.03 -11.69 4.87
CA HIS A 83 29.17 -10.91 3.64
C HIS A 83 29.42 -9.43 3.94
N ARG A 84 30.23 -8.80 3.09
CA ARG A 84 30.50 -7.36 3.19
C ARG A 84 29.30 -6.58 2.63
N ALA A 85 28.73 -5.72 3.47
CA ALA A 85 27.66 -4.80 3.04
C ALA A 85 28.15 -3.84 1.94
N PRO A 86 27.36 -3.61 0.88
CA PRO A 86 27.59 -2.50 -0.03
C PRO A 86 27.38 -1.17 0.70
N SER A 87 27.84 -0.05 0.13
CA SER A 87 27.48 1.26 0.67
C SER A 87 26.02 1.60 0.39
N GLU A 88 25.43 2.44 1.23
CA GLU A 88 24.06 2.95 1.02
C GLU A 88 23.91 3.62 -0.36
N LEU A 89 24.94 4.38 -0.77
CA LEU A 89 25.01 4.96 -2.12
C LEU A 89 24.98 3.89 -3.22
N ALA A 90 25.73 2.80 -3.06
CA ALA A 90 25.74 1.72 -4.04
C ALA A 90 24.37 1.05 -4.14
N ILE A 91 23.64 0.89 -3.03
CA ILE A 91 22.27 0.38 -3.03
C ILE A 91 21.36 1.31 -3.84
N MET A 92 21.33 2.60 -3.52
CA MET A 92 20.50 3.57 -4.24
C MET A 92 20.81 3.59 -5.74
N ARG A 93 22.09 3.72 -6.12
CA ARG A 93 22.48 3.80 -7.54
C ARG A 93 22.13 2.52 -8.30
N ASN A 94 22.15 1.34 -7.68
CA ASN A 94 21.70 0.12 -8.34
C ASN A 94 20.23 0.20 -8.73
N TYR A 95 19.35 0.57 -7.79
CA TYR A 95 17.92 0.68 -8.06
C TYR A 95 17.58 1.84 -9.01
N GLU A 96 18.26 2.98 -8.89
CA GLU A 96 18.12 4.09 -9.84
C GLU A 96 18.50 3.70 -11.27
N ASN A 97 19.59 2.94 -11.43
CA ASN A 97 20.01 2.47 -12.74
C ASN A 97 19.06 1.39 -13.26
N ALA A 98 18.55 0.51 -12.39
CA ALA A 98 17.57 -0.50 -12.74
C ALA A 98 16.26 0.13 -13.24
N ILE A 99 15.72 1.13 -12.53
CA ILE A 99 14.48 1.80 -12.93
C ILE A 99 14.65 2.56 -14.25
N LYS A 100 15.80 3.22 -14.46
CA LYS A 100 16.14 3.89 -15.72
C LYS A 100 16.20 2.91 -16.90
N LYS A 101 16.79 1.73 -16.70
CA LYS A 101 16.89 0.69 -17.75
C LYS A 101 15.54 0.19 -18.24
N ILE A 102 14.52 0.23 -17.40
CA ILE A 102 13.15 -0.17 -17.76
C ILE A 102 12.25 1.01 -18.16
N GLY A 103 12.85 2.20 -18.38
CA GLY A 103 12.16 3.40 -18.86
C GLY A 103 11.57 4.30 -17.77
N GLY A 104 11.90 4.06 -16.51
CA GLY A 104 11.50 4.90 -15.39
C GLY A 104 12.49 6.03 -15.11
N VAL A 105 12.17 6.84 -14.11
CA VAL A 105 12.91 8.05 -13.71
C VAL A 105 13.21 8.04 -12.22
N VAL A 106 14.27 8.75 -11.86
CA VAL A 106 14.55 9.13 -10.47
C VAL A 106 13.86 10.45 -10.25
N VAL A 107 12.82 10.46 -9.42
CA VAL A 107 12.05 11.67 -9.12
C VAL A 107 12.87 12.59 -8.22
N LYS A 108 13.49 12.01 -7.20
CA LYS A 108 14.33 12.73 -6.25
C LYS A 108 15.25 11.78 -5.51
N GLU A 109 16.41 12.30 -5.11
CA GLU A 109 17.28 11.70 -4.10
C GLU A 109 17.41 12.72 -2.96
N SER A 110 17.09 12.31 -1.73
CA SER A 110 17.21 13.20 -0.58
C SER A 110 17.35 12.40 0.71
N GLY A 111 18.24 12.86 1.62
CA GLY A 111 18.41 12.24 2.93
C GLY A 111 18.85 10.77 2.90
N GLY A 112 19.53 10.33 1.82
CA GLY A 112 19.90 8.92 1.64
C GLY A 112 18.73 8.03 1.19
N ILE A 113 17.67 8.63 0.64
CA ILE A 113 16.50 7.93 0.09
C ILE A 113 16.40 8.23 -1.40
N ALA A 114 16.15 7.18 -2.20
CA ALA A 114 15.85 7.33 -3.62
C ALA A 114 14.36 7.15 -3.88
N TYR A 115 13.73 8.16 -4.49
CA TYR A 115 12.34 8.16 -4.93
C TYR A 115 12.29 7.96 -6.43
N LEU A 116 11.60 6.91 -6.86
CA LEU A 116 11.61 6.41 -8.22
C LEU A 116 10.18 6.37 -8.76
N LYS A 117 10.04 6.52 -10.08
CA LYS A 117 8.76 6.42 -10.75
C LYS A 117 8.91 5.70 -12.09
N LEU A 118 7.95 4.85 -12.43
CA LEU A 118 7.83 4.23 -13.74
C LEU A 118 6.40 4.39 -14.23
N THR A 119 6.23 4.83 -15.47
CA THR A 119 4.95 4.74 -16.17
C THR A 119 5.14 3.86 -17.38
N LYS A 120 4.42 2.72 -17.42
CA LYS A 120 4.53 1.72 -18.49
C LYS A 120 3.16 1.09 -18.72
N GLU A 121 2.75 0.98 -19.98
CA GLU A 121 1.49 0.34 -20.39
C GLU A 121 0.26 0.89 -19.64
N GLY A 122 0.20 2.21 -19.45
CA GLY A 122 -0.90 2.88 -18.74
C GLY A 122 -0.87 2.74 -17.22
N LYS A 123 0.01 1.91 -16.65
CA LYS A 123 0.22 1.77 -15.21
C LYS A 123 1.30 2.72 -14.72
N THR A 124 1.15 3.24 -13.51
CA THR A 124 2.14 4.07 -12.85
C THR A 124 2.58 3.42 -11.55
N PHE A 125 3.87 3.23 -11.39
CA PHE A 125 4.50 2.69 -10.19
C PHE A 125 5.35 3.77 -9.54
N TRP A 126 5.22 3.89 -8.23
CA TRP A 126 6.11 4.70 -7.41
C TRP A 126 6.91 3.77 -6.50
N ALA A 127 8.21 4.04 -6.33
CA ALA A 127 9.06 3.25 -5.46
C ALA A 127 9.98 4.09 -4.59
N ILE A 128 10.19 3.64 -3.35
CA ILE A 128 11.15 4.22 -2.39
C ILE A 128 12.20 3.16 -2.11
N VAL A 129 13.46 3.56 -2.20
CA VAL A 129 14.60 2.74 -1.76
C VAL A 129 15.25 3.44 -0.61
N PHE A 130 15.22 2.80 0.56
CA PHE A 130 15.74 3.36 1.79
C PHE A 130 16.83 2.46 2.40
N PRO A 131 18.09 2.65 2.00
CA PRO A 131 19.21 1.99 2.66
C PRO A 131 19.47 2.56 4.04
N ARG A 132 19.93 1.69 4.94
CA ARG A 132 20.22 2.03 6.33
C ARG A 132 21.34 1.15 6.87
N GLY A 133 21.75 1.44 8.11
CA GLY A 133 22.72 0.61 8.82
C GLY A 133 24.05 0.49 8.08
N ASN A 134 24.47 1.55 7.37
CA ASN A 134 25.65 1.55 6.52
C ASN A 134 25.59 0.47 5.42
N GLY A 135 24.39 0.24 4.88
CA GLY A 135 24.09 -0.69 3.80
C GLY A 135 23.91 -2.15 4.22
N THR A 136 23.84 -2.43 5.52
CA THR A 136 23.54 -3.78 6.04
C THR A 136 22.08 -4.17 5.87
N TYR A 137 21.16 -3.20 5.76
CA TYR A 137 19.78 -3.44 5.43
C TYR A 137 19.20 -2.31 4.58
N TYR A 138 18.13 -2.59 3.85
CA TYR A 138 17.37 -1.58 3.13
C TYR A 138 15.92 -1.98 2.96
N GLU A 139 15.06 -0.97 2.85
CA GLU A 139 13.65 -1.13 2.57
C GLU A 139 13.34 -0.76 1.11
N LEU A 140 12.43 -1.51 0.50
CA LEU A 140 11.83 -1.21 -0.79
C LEU A 140 10.32 -1.13 -0.63
N THR A 141 9.77 0.07 -0.84
CA THR A 141 8.32 0.28 -0.96
C THR A 141 7.99 0.47 -2.43
N VAL A 142 6.99 -0.24 -2.95
CA VAL A 142 6.45 -0.03 -4.30
C VAL A 142 4.94 0.10 -4.20
N VAL A 143 4.39 1.12 -4.86
CA VAL A 143 2.95 1.30 -5.03
C VAL A 143 2.61 1.35 -6.52
N GLU A 144 1.87 0.36 -7.02
CA GLU A 144 1.20 0.42 -8.32
C GLU A 144 -0.07 1.26 -8.13
N LYS A 145 -0.06 2.49 -8.65
CA LYS A 145 -1.18 3.42 -8.51
C LYS A 145 -2.46 2.80 -9.09
N ALA A 146 -3.49 2.72 -8.27
CA ALA A 146 -4.80 2.21 -8.65
C ALA A 146 -5.89 3.00 -7.90
N GLU A 147 -7.11 2.99 -8.43
CA GLU A 147 -8.29 3.45 -7.70
C GLU A 147 -8.85 2.31 -6.86
N MET A 148 -9.45 2.63 -5.71
CA MET A 148 -10.03 1.62 -4.81
C MET A 148 -11.27 0.99 -5.45
N ALA A 149 -11.32 -0.34 -5.48
CA ALA A 149 -12.56 -1.04 -5.80
C ALA A 149 -13.53 -0.88 -4.63
N GLN A 150 -14.69 -0.27 -4.88
CA GLN A 150 -15.73 -0.10 -3.87
C GLN A 150 -16.53 -1.41 -3.71
N GLU A 151 -16.35 -2.12 -2.60
CA GLU A 151 -17.10 -3.36 -2.31
C GLU A 151 -18.33 -3.13 -1.42
N VAL A 152 -18.32 -2.06 -0.62
CA VAL A 152 -19.44 -1.73 0.27
C VAL A 152 -20.42 -0.84 -0.49
N VAL A 153 -21.63 -1.35 -0.71
CA VAL A 153 -22.75 -0.58 -1.27
C VAL A 153 -23.65 -0.11 -0.13
N ALA A 154 -24.09 1.15 -0.19
CA ALA A 154 -25.10 1.66 0.73
C ALA A 154 -26.45 0.95 0.46
N ASP A 155 -26.84 0.01 1.34
CA ASP A 155 -28.16 -0.64 1.33
C ASP A 155 -29.22 0.32 1.91
N ALA A 156 -30.36 0.51 1.21
CA ALA A 156 -31.47 1.31 1.70
C ALA A 156 -31.94 0.90 3.10
N LYS A 157 -31.84 -0.39 3.46
CA LYS A 157 -32.19 -0.84 4.82
C LYS A 157 -31.19 -0.36 5.87
N SER A 158 -29.89 -0.37 5.55
CA SER A 158 -28.84 0.20 6.41
C SER A 158 -29.03 1.70 6.58
N LEU A 159 -29.24 2.42 5.48
CA LEU A 159 -29.52 3.86 5.49
C LEU A 159 -30.74 4.19 6.35
N MET A 160 -31.82 3.40 6.25
CA MET A 160 -33.00 3.56 7.08
C MET A 160 -32.71 3.32 8.57
N SER A 161 -31.96 2.26 8.88
CA SER A 161 -31.58 1.94 10.26
C SER A 161 -30.79 3.09 10.88
N ASP A 162 -29.83 3.66 10.14
CA ASP A 162 -29.00 4.76 10.63
C ASP A 162 -29.80 6.06 10.81
N ILE A 163 -30.71 6.39 9.87
CA ILE A 163 -31.62 7.53 10.01
C ILE A 163 -32.50 7.37 11.26
N GLN A 164 -33.03 6.18 11.51
CA GLN A 164 -33.88 5.93 12.68
C GLN A 164 -33.10 5.97 13.99
N ALA A 165 -31.86 5.46 14.00
CA ALA A 165 -31.04 5.38 15.21
C ALA A 165 -30.34 6.71 15.55
N THR A 166 -29.92 7.47 14.54
CA THR A 166 -28.99 8.60 14.71
C THR A 166 -29.48 9.92 14.09
N GLY A 167 -30.62 9.89 13.38
CA GLY A 167 -31.16 11.05 12.67
C GLY A 167 -30.46 11.38 11.35
N HIS A 168 -29.42 10.65 10.95
CA HIS A 168 -28.68 10.85 9.71
C HIS A 168 -28.15 9.53 9.14
N ALA A 169 -27.75 9.52 7.86
CA ALA A 169 -27.04 8.41 7.25
C ALA A 169 -26.03 8.94 6.24
N SER A 170 -24.84 8.35 6.21
CA SER A 170 -23.78 8.70 5.26
C SER A 170 -23.90 7.80 4.03
N ILE A 171 -23.93 8.42 2.85
CA ILE A 171 -24.02 7.72 1.58
C ILE A 171 -22.67 7.83 0.88
N TYR A 172 -22.07 6.68 0.62
CA TYR A 172 -20.84 6.55 -0.18
C TYR A 172 -21.18 6.03 -1.58
N GLY A 173 -20.29 6.30 -2.54
CA GLY A 173 -20.49 5.88 -3.93
C GLY A 173 -21.31 6.85 -4.79
N ILE A 174 -21.39 8.13 -4.40
CA ILE A 174 -21.88 9.20 -5.29
C ILE A 174 -20.67 9.96 -5.81
N TYR A 175 -20.34 9.74 -7.08
CA TYR A 175 -19.21 10.34 -7.77
C TYR A 175 -19.68 11.44 -8.71
N PHE A 176 -18.91 12.52 -8.74
CA PHE A 176 -19.12 13.63 -9.66
C PHE A 176 -17.95 13.73 -10.64
N ASP A 177 -18.22 14.23 -11.84
CA ASP A 177 -17.14 14.64 -12.73
C ASP A 177 -16.31 15.76 -12.09
N PHE A 178 -15.00 15.75 -12.37
CA PHE A 178 -14.09 16.74 -11.80
C PHE A 178 -14.56 18.17 -12.13
N ASN A 179 -14.75 18.96 -11.07
CA ASN A 179 -15.21 20.36 -11.14
C ASN A 179 -16.62 20.53 -11.76
N LYS A 180 -17.49 19.52 -11.64
CA LYS A 180 -18.86 19.51 -12.15
C LYS A 180 -19.85 18.93 -11.14
N ALA A 181 -21.13 19.23 -11.32
CA ALA A 181 -22.23 18.62 -10.57
C ALA A 181 -22.85 17.40 -11.28
N ASP A 182 -22.26 16.98 -12.41
CA ASP A 182 -22.69 15.81 -13.16
C ASP A 182 -22.33 14.53 -12.40
N ILE A 183 -23.35 13.72 -12.11
CA ILE A 183 -23.17 12.44 -11.40
C ILE A 183 -22.68 11.38 -12.40
N LYS A 184 -21.61 10.67 -12.06
CA LYS A 184 -21.04 9.63 -12.92
C LYS A 184 -21.90 8.36 -12.89
N PRO A 185 -21.97 7.58 -14.00
CA PRO A 185 -22.71 6.31 -14.06
C PRO A 185 -22.38 5.31 -12.95
N GLU A 186 -21.15 5.34 -12.44
CA GLU A 186 -20.66 4.55 -11.31
C GLU A 186 -21.50 4.74 -10.04
N SER A 187 -22.24 5.85 -9.94
CA SER A 187 -23.11 6.19 -8.80
C SER A 187 -24.53 5.63 -8.90
N GLU A 188 -24.88 5.00 -10.03
CA GLU A 188 -26.27 4.61 -10.33
C GLU A 188 -26.86 3.66 -9.28
N SER A 189 -26.05 2.73 -8.76
CA SER A 189 -26.48 1.78 -7.72
C SER A 189 -26.86 2.49 -6.42
N ALA A 190 -26.01 3.41 -5.95
CA ALA A 190 -26.27 4.20 -4.75
C ALA A 190 -27.50 5.11 -4.93
N ILE A 191 -27.65 5.77 -6.08
CA ILE A 191 -28.83 6.59 -6.38
C ILE A 191 -30.12 5.75 -6.35
N LYS A 192 -30.09 4.53 -6.90
CA LYS A 192 -31.26 3.62 -6.91
C LYS A 192 -31.71 3.25 -5.49
N GLU A 193 -30.78 2.98 -4.57
CA GLU A 193 -31.13 2.67 -3.18
C GLU A 193 -31.69 3.89 -2.44
N ILE A 194 -31.16 5.10 -2.67
CA ILE A 194 -31.75 6.34 -2.13
C ILE A 194 -33.18 6.52 -2.66
N ALA A 195 -33.37 6.37 -3.97
CA ALA A 195 -34.67 6.53 -4.60
C ALA A 195 -35.69 5.53 -4.04
N LYS A 196 -35.28 4.27 -3.86
CA LYS A 196 -36.08 3.23 -3.22
C LYS A 196 -36.45 3.58 -1.78
N LEU A 197 -35.50 4.08 -0.99
CA LEU A 197 -35.75 4.52 0.39
C LEU A 197 -36.79 5.65 0.43
N LEU A 198 -36.63 6.68 -0.41
CA LEU A 198 -37.55 7.80 -0.49
C LEU A 198 -38.95 7.38 -0.97
N HIS A 199 -39.03 6.48 -1.94
CA HIS A 199 -40.31 5.95 -2.41
C HIS A 199 -41.05 5.13 -1.36
N GLN A 200 -40.32 4.35 -0.56
CA GLN A 200 -40.88 3.57 0.55
C GLN A 200 -41.31 4.46 1.72
N ASN A 201 -40.76 5.67 1.85
CA ASN A 201 -40.95 6.54 3.02
C ASN A 201 -41.38 7.96 2.59
N LYS A 202 -42.49 8.05 1.86
CA LYS A 202 -43.01 9.29 1.24
C LYS A 202 -43.27 10.46 2.21
N GLY A 203 -43.31 10.21 3.52
CA GLY A 203 -43.49 11.23 4.56
C GLY A 203 -42.19 11.85 5.07
N PHE A 204 -41.03 11.35 4.65
CA PHE A 204 -39.74 11.84 5.14
C PHE A 204 -39.37 13.18 4.50
N LYS A 205 -38.92 14.11 5.35
CA LYS A 205 -38.25 15.33 4.94
C LYS A 205 -36.77 15.13 5.26
N LEU A 206 -35.96 14.96 4.24
CA LEU A 206 -34.52 14.78 4.38
C LEU A 206 -33.79 16.07 4.04
N TYR A 207 -32.66 16.27 4.70
CA TYR A 207 -31.69 17.31 4.37
C TYR A 207 -30.47 16.64 3.76
N VAL A 208 -30.08 17.04 2.55
CA VAL A 208 -28.97 16.43 1.80
C VAL A 208 -27.76 17.36 1.92
N VAL A 209 -26.68 16.86 2.50
CA VAL A 209 -25.42 17.61 2.69
C VAL A 209 -24.32 16.94 1.89
N GLY A 210 -23.65 17.70 1.04
CA GLY A 210 -22.45 17.26 0.32
C GLY A 210 -21.18 17.70 1.04
N HIS A 211 -20.16 16.84 1.05
CA HIS A 211 -18.82 17.17 1.52
C HIS A 211 -17.85 17.14 0.34
N THR A 212 -16.99 18.14 0.21
CA THR A 212 -15.87 18.14 -0.74
C THR A 212 -14.68 17.42 -0.11
N ASP A 213 -13.89 16.74 -0.95
CA ASP A 213 -12.60 16.18 -0.49
C ASP A 213 -11.57 17.30 -0.24
N ASN A 214 -10.38 16.95 0.23
CA ASN A 214 -9.32 17.90 0.53
C ASN A 214 -8.45 18.26 -0.69
N VAL A 215 -8.90 17.98 -1.92
CA VAL A 215 -8.14 18.26 -3.15
C VAL A 215 -8.48 19.66 -3.67
N GLY A 216 -7.61 20.64 -3.39
CA GLY A 216 -7.76 22.02 -3.87
C GLY A 216 -7.41 23.07 -2.80
N LYS A 217 -7.34 24.35 -3.19
CA LYS A 217 -7.17 25.45 -2.22
C LYS A 217 -8.46 25.61 -1.40
N LEU A 218 -8.35 25.95 -0.12
CA LEU A 218 -9.48 26.11 0.82
C LEU A 218 -10.60 27.01 0.26
N ASP A 219 -10.23 28.10 -0.42
CA ASP A 219 -11.17 29.05 -1.03
C ASP A 219 -11.95 28.46 -2.22
N TYR A 220 -11.40 27.42 -2.86
CA TYR A 220 -12.00 26.72 -4.00
C TYR A 220 -13.09 25.74 -3.55
N ASN A 221 -12.85 25.02 -2.44
CA ASN A 221 -13.82 24.07 -1.87
C ASN A 221 -14.99 24.80 -1.20
N MET A 222 -14.79 26.05 -0.76
CA MET A 222 -15.85 26.87 -0.18
C MET A 222 -16.80 27.50 -1.23
N LEU A 223 -16.32 27.69 -2.47
CA LEU A 223 -17.14 28.22 -3.57
C LEU A 223 -18.25 27.24 -4.01
N TYR A 224 -17.97 25.92 -3.96
CA TYR A 224 -18.96 24.89 -4.29
C TYR A 224 -19.99 24.65 -3.19
N SER A 225 -19.62 24.86 -1.93
CA SER A 225 -20.57 24.79 -0.80
C SER A 225 -21.59 25.93 -0.77
N LEU A 226 -21.34 27.02 -1.52
CA LEU A 226 -22.19 28.22 -1.52
C LEU A 226 -23.03 28.39 -2.79
N SER A 227 -22.96 27.47 -3.75
CA SER A 227 -23.88 27.42 -4.90
C SER A 227 -25.20 26.74 -4.54
N ASP A 228 -25.74 27.05 -3.37
CA ASP A 228 -27.01 26.53 -2.88
C ASP A 228 -28.13 27.53 -3.20
N LYS A 229 -28.41 27.70 -4.50
CA LYS A 229 -29.67 28.34 -4.92
C LYS A 229 -30.81 27.35 -4.64
N LYS A 230 -31.33 27.46 -3.40
CA LYS A 230 -32.59 26.93 -2.82
C LYS A 230 -32.43 25.89 -1.69
N GLY A 231 -31.51 26.08 -0.74
CA GLY A 231 -31.39 25.08 0.33
C GLY A 231 -30.71 25.43 1.67
N HIS A 232 -30.43 26.68 2.03
CA HIS A 232 -29.89 27.07 3.37
C HIS A 232 -28.85 26.08 3.96
N GLY A 233 -27.76 25.80 3.24
CA GLY A 233 -26.56 25.10 3.75
C GLY A 233 -25.86 25.81 4.92
N SER A 234 -25.75 25.14 6.07
CA SER A 234 -24.81 25.50 7.15
C SER A 234 -23.65 24.51 7.16
N ALA A 235 -22.43 25.02 7.11
CA ALA A 235 -21.20 24.23 7.25
C ALA A 235 -20.89 24.05 8.75
N GLU A 236 -20.95 22.82 9.27
CA GLU A 236 -20.47 22.52 10.62
C GLU A 236 -19.18 21.69 10.56
N ARG A 237 -18.13 22.26 11.17
CA ARG A 237 -16.80 21.68 11.32
C ARG A 237 -16.83 20.83 12.60
N ARG A 238 -16.70 19.51 12.50
CA ARG A 238 -16.25 18.70 13.64
C ARG A 238 -14.78 18.33 13.44
N THR A 239 -14.01 18.74 14.45
CA THR A 239 -12.56 18.60 14.64
C THR A 239 -12.08 17.17 14.57
#